data_AF-A0A9E0S933-F1
#
_entry.id   AF-A0A9E0S933-F1
#
_cell.length_a   1.000
_cell.length_b   1.000
_cell.length_c   1.000
_cell.angle_alpha   90.00
_cell.angle_beta   90.00
_cell.angle_gamma   90.00
#
_symmetry.space_group_name_H-M   'P 1'
#
loop_
_entity.id
_entity.type
_entity.pdbx_description
1 polymer ?
#
loop_
_entity_poly.entity_id
_entity_poly.type
_entity_poly.pdbx_seq_one_letter_code
_entity_poly.pdbx_strand_id
1 'polypeptide(L)'
;MKALLLKYKSVIKFILTFLSVYMVLTIAYKLYLDMSEDSIYYPDYITNLVARQSQLLIETFGYDAQIIPHEEEPSMKLLVNSKFVARVVEGCNSVSVIILFLSFIVAFAGKFRMTFFYILSGSVLIYTINLIRIAILSIGLYNYPWRRDLLHTVIFPLIIYGMVFLLWMFWVNRFSKNIKKHA
;
A
#
# COMPACT_ATOMS: atom_id res chain seq x y z
N MET A 1 33.17 7.61 -19.18
CA MET A 1 32.15 7.90 -18.14
C MET A 1 31.16 9.00 -18.54
N LYS A 2 31.61 10.22 -18.92
CA LYS A 2 30.71 11.33 -19.32
C LYS A 2 29.74 10.99 -20.49
N ALA A 3 30.19 10.21 -21.48
CA ALA A 3 29.35 9.79 -22.61
C ALA A 3 28.17 8.88 -22.23
N LEU A 4 28.35 8.00 -21.23
CA LEU A 4 27.29 7.11 -20.73
C LEU A 4 26.24 7.91 -19.94
N LEU A 5 26.68 8.87 -19.12
CA LEU A 5 25.78 9.75 -18.36
C LEU A 5 24.92 10.63 -19.28
N LEU A 6 25.47 11.07 -20.42
CA LEU A 6 24.72 11.83 -21.43
C LEU A 6 23.70 10.94 -22.16
N LYS A 7 24.08 9.71 -22.55
CA LYS A 7 23.18 8.75 -23.22
C LYS A 7 21.97 8.37 -22.37
N TYR A 8 22.16 8.19 -21.07
CA TYR A 8 21.11 7.75 -20.14
C TYR A 8 20.55 8.87 -19.26
N LYS A 9 20.77 10.13 -19.62
CA LYS A 9 20.36 11.30 -18.80
C LYS A 9 18.89 11.24 -18.37
N SER A 10 17.98 10.81 -19.24
CA SER A 10 16.54 10.70 -18.92
C SER A 10 16.26 9.60 -17.90
N VAL A 11 16.94 8.46 -18.03
CA VAL A 11 16.80 7.31 -17.10
C VAL A 11 17.40 7.67 -15.75
N ILE A 12 18.57 8.31 -15.72
CA ILE A 12 19.22 8.77 -14.50
C ILE A 12 18.35 9.81 -13.79
N LYS A 13 17.80 10.78 -14.53
CA LYS A 13 16.86 11.77 -13.96
C LYS A 13 15.64 11.07 -13.35
N PHE A 14 15.08 10.08 -14.04
CA PHE A 14 13.96 9.29 -13.52
C PHE A 14 14.35 8.59 -12.20
N ILE A 15 15.44 7.81 -12.19
CA ILE A 15 15.89 7.06 -11.02
C ILE A 15 16.14 8.00 -9.84
N LEU A 16 16.86 9.10 -10.05
CA LEU A 16 17.14 10.07 -8.99
C LEU A 16 15.84 10.70 -8.45
N THR A 17 14.93 11.12 -9.33
CA THR A 17 13.65 11.72 -8.90
C THR A 17 12.82 10.71 -8.11
N PHE A 18 12.71 9.48 -8.61
CA PHE A 18 12.00 8.39 -7.94
C PHE A 18 12.57 8.12 -6.55
N LEU A 19 13.88 7.90 -6.45
CA LEU A 19 14.55 7.59 -5.19
C LEU A 19 14.48 8.74 -4.20
N SER A 20 14.64 9.99 -4.65
CA SER A 20 14.52 11.15 -3.77
C SER A 20 13.11 11.31 -3.21
N VAL A 21 12.08 11.22 -4.06
CA VAL A 21 10.67 11.32 -3.61
C VAL A 21 10.33 10.17 -2.66
N TYR A 22 10.73 8.95 -3.02
CA TYR A 22 10.52 7.76 -2.19
C TYR A 22 11.18 7.90 -0.82
N MET A 23 12.45 8.34 -0.77
CA MET A 23 13.18 8.52 0.48
C MET A 23 12.53 9.59 1.35
N VAL A 24 12.17 10.75 0.78
CA VAL A 24 11.52 11.83 1.53
C VAL A 24 10.19 11.38 2.13
N LEU A 25 9.34 10.72 1.33
CA LEU A 25 8.04 10.23 1.79
C LEU A 25 8.19 9.11 2.82
N THR A 26 9.18 8.22 2.65
CA THR A 26 9.45 7.14 3.62
C THR A 26 9.92 7.70 4.95
N ILE A 27 10.81 8.71 4.94
CA ILE A 27 11.25 9.39 6.17
C ILE A 27 10.07 10.11 6.83
N ALA A 28 9.26 10.85 6.05
CA ALA A 28 8.09 11.53 6.58
C ALA A 28 7.10 10.55 7.22
N TYR A 29 6.90 9.39 6.59
CA TYR A 29 6.05 8.34 7.14
C TYR A 29 6.64 7.69 8.39
N LYS A 30 7.95 7.46 8.43
CA LYS A 30 8.61 6.99 9.65
C LYS A 30 8.44 7.98 10.80
N LEU A 31 8.66 9.28 10.56
CA LEU A 31 8.42 10.32 11.58
C LEU A 31 6.96 10.32 12.05
N TYR A 32 6.01 10.11 11.15
CA TYR A 32 4.60 9.94 11.52
C TYR A 32 4.37 8.75 12.45
N LEU A 33 5.01 7.60 12.18
CA LEU A 33 4.91 6.40 13.02
C LEU A 33 5.54 6.65 14.40
N ASP A 34 6.74 7.24 14.45
CA ASP A 34 7.44 7.57 15.70
C ASP A 34 6.60 8.52 16.57
N MET A 35 5.87 9.47 15.96
CA MET A 35 4.94 10.36 16.67
C MET A 35 3.63 9.68 17.11
N SER A 36 3.31 8.52 16.55
CA SER A 36 2.04 7.81 16.79
C SER A 36 2.12 6.76 17.89
N GLU A 37 3.33 6.40 18.36
CA GLU A 37 3.55 5.35 19.37
C GLU A 37 2.76 5.58 20.67
N ASP A 38 2.71 6.82 21.16
CA ASP A 38 1.97 7.21 22.37
C ASP A 38 0.52 7.65 22.10
N SER A 39 0.01 7.45 20.88
CA SER A 39 -1.32 7.92 20.52
C SER A 39 -2.42 7.03 21.11
N ILE A 40 -3.61 7.61 21.32
CA ILE A 40 -4.83 6.85 21.70
C ILE A 40 -5.24 5.81 20.64
N TYR A 41 -4.67 5.90 19.42
CA TYR A 41 -4.97 5.02 18.29
C TYR A 41 -3.83 4.04 18.05
N TYR A 42 -3.34 3.39 19.10
CA TYR A 42 -2.33 2.35 19.00
C TYR A 42 -2.69 1.30 17.91
N PRO A 43 -1.73 0.82 17.10
CA PRO A 43 -0.31 1.23 17.04
C PRO A 43 -0.06 2.54 16.29
N ASP A 44 -0.91 2.87 15.33
CA ASP A 44 -0.99 4.16 14.66
C ASP A 44 -2.41 4.36 14.11
N TYR A 45 -2.77 5.62 13.87
CA TYR A 45 -4.13 5.97 13.43
C TYR A 45 -4.54 5.26 12.13
N ILE A 46 -3.64 5.13 11.15
CA ILE A 46 -3.98 4.53 9.86
C ILE A 46 -4.16 3.03 10.00
N THR A 47 -3.28 2.34 10.72
CA THR A 47 -3.41 0.90 11.00
C THR A 47 -4.66 0.60 11.82
N ASN A 48 -4.96 1.42 12.83
CA ASN A 48 -6.19 1.30 13.62
C ASN A 48 -7.44 1.47 12.73
N LEU A 49 -7.44 2.49 11.87
CA LEU A 49 -8.54 2.77 10.95
C LEU A 49 -8.73 1.62 9.94
N VAL A 50 -7.65 1.14 9.33
CA VAL A 50 -7.67 0.01 8.39
C VAL A 50 -8.20 -1.25 9.06
N ALA A 51 -7.78 -1.54 10.29
CA ALA A 51 -8.25 -2.68 11.06
C ALA A 51 -9.77 -2.60 11.29
N ARG A 52 -10.27 -1.44 11.76
CA ARG A 52 -11.70 -1.22 12.01
C ARG A 52 -12.55 -1.24 10.73
N GLN A 53 -12.07 -0.66 9.64
CA GLN A 53 -12.79 -0.73 8.36
C GLN A 53 -12.83 -2.15 7.80
N SER A 54 -11.75 -2.91 7.98
CA SER A 54 -11.72 -4.33 7.62
C SER A 54 -12.68 -5.16 8.46
N GLN A 55 -12.84 -4.84 9.76
CA GLN A 55 -13.85 -5.45 10.63
C GLN A 55 -15.26 -5.29 10.04
N LEU A 56 -15.64 -4.06 9.69
CA LEU A 56 -16.96 -3.77 9.10
C LEU A 56 -17.21 -4.54 7.80
N LEU A 57 -16.17 -4.69 6.96
CA LEU A 57 -16.27 -5.50 5.75
C LEU A 57 -16.52 -6.97 6.08
N ILE A 58 -15.80 -7.53 7.06
CA ILE A 58 -15.96 -8.93 7.47
C ILE A 58 -17.37 -9.17 8.05
N GLU A 59 -17.87 -8.23 8.86
CA GLU A 59 -19.24 -8.26 9.41
C GLU A 59 -20.31 -8.25 8.32
N THR A 60 -20.07 -7.49 7.23
CA THR A 60 -20.97 -7.46 6.07
C THR A 60 -21.09 -8.85 5.38
N PHE A 61 -20.08 -9.71 5.52
CA PHE A 61 -20.12 -11.10 5.03
C PHE A 61 -20.77 -12.09 6.03
N GLY A 62 -21.32 -11.61 7.15
CA GLY A 62 -22.05 -12.43 8.12
C GLY A 62 -21.18 -13.09 9.20
N TYR A 63 -19.95 -12.61 9.39
CA TYR A 63 -19.05 -13.06 10.45
C TYR A 63 -19.06 -12.07 11.63
N ASP A 64 -18.99 -12.56 12.87
CA ASP A 64 -18.74 -11.69 14.03
C ASP A 64 -17.24 -11.34 14.06
N ALA A 65 -16.86 -10.07 13.91
CA ALA A 65 -15.47 -9.66 13.88
C ALA A 65 -15.15 -8.68 15.01
N GLN A 66 -14.02 -8.89 15.68
CA GLN A 66 -13.58 -8.03 16.78
C GLN A 66 -12.12 -7.59 16.55
N ILE A 67 -11.88 -6.29 16.70
CA ILE A 67 -10.56 -5.68 16.65
C ILE A 67 -10.17 -5.23 18.05
N ILE A 68 -9.05 -5.76 18.56
CA ILE A 68 -8.53 -5.44 19.89
C ILE A 68 -7.06 -5.03 19.73
N PRO A 69 -6.58 -3.96 20.38
CA PRO A 69 -5.15 -3.63 20.41
C PRO A 69 -4.33 -4.80 20.96
N HIS A 70 -3.16 -5.06 20.36
CA HIS A 70 -2.24 -6.07 20.89
C HIS A 70 -1.43 -5.46 22.04
N GLU A 71 -1.38 -6.13 23.18
CA GLU A 71 -0.74 -5.61 24.40
C GLU A 71 0.79 -5.55 24.29
N GLU A 72 1.39 -6.51 23.60
CA GLU A 72 2.86 -6.69 23.55
C GLU A 72 3.50 -6.28 22.21
N GLU A 73 2.71 -5.93 21.19
CA GLU A 73 3.22 -5.71 19.83
C GLU A 73 2.49 -4.55 19.15
N PRO A 74 3.14 -3.77 18.28
CA PRO A 74 2.51 -2.67 17.53
C PRO A 74 1.58 -3.20 16.44
N SER A 75 0.44 -3.78 16.84
CA SER A 75 -0.52 -4.42 15.97
C SER A 75 -1.94 -4.44 16.55
N MET A 76 -2.92 -4.68 15.68
CA MET A 76 -4.31 -4.93 16.06
C MET A 76 -4.65 -6.41 15.87
N LYS A 77 -5.13 -7.08 16.92
CA LYS A 77 -5.63 -8.45 16.86
C LYS A 77 -6.99 -8.45 16.16
N LEU A 78 -7.15 -9.32 15.17
CA LEU A 78 -8.41 -9.56 14.47
C LEU A 78 -8.94 -10.95 14.83
N LEU A 79 -10.08 -10.94 15.52
CA LEU A 79 -10.83 -12.13 15.87
C LEU A 79 -12.05 -12.25 14.97
N VAL A 80 -12.35 -13.47 14.54
CA VAL A 80 -13.53 -13.82 13.75
C VAL A 80 -14.27 -14.95 14.47
N ASN A 81 -15.53 -14.75 14.83
CA ASN A 81 -16.34 -15.64 15.68
C ASN A 81 -15.56 -16.09 16.93
N SER A 82 -15.01 -15.12 17.65
CA SER A 82 -14.17 -15.29 18.85
C SER A 82 -12.86 -16.10 18.65
N LYS A 83 -12.49 -16.45 17.41
CA LYS A 83 -11.20 -17.10 17.12
C LYS A 83 -10.20 -16.05 16.64
N PHE A 84 -8.99 -16.09 17.18
CA PHE A 84 -7.90 -15.26 16.68
C PHE A 84 -7.46 -15.75 15.29
N VAL A 85 -7.53 -14.87 14.29
CA VAL A 85 -7.26 -15.22 12.88
C VAL A 85 -5.99 -14.55 12.36
N ALA A 86 -5.86 -13.24 12.62
CA ALA A 86 -4.80 -12.45 12.03
C ALA A 86 -4.40 -11.27 12.93
N ARG A 87 -3.24 -10.70 12.62
CA ARG A 87 -2.78 -9.40 13.13
C ARG A 87 -2.77 -8.41 11.98
N VAL A 88 -3.30 -7.21 12.22
CA VAL A 88 -3.14 -6.07 11.32
C VAL A 88 -1.99 -5.23 11.84
N VAL A 89 -0.90 -5.18 11.09
CA VAL A 89 0.32 -4.43 11.39
C VAL A 89 0.47 -3.25 10.42
N GLU A 90 1.43 -2.36 10.67
CA GLU A 90 1.82 -1.25 9.80
C GLU A 90 1.94 -1.69 8.31
N GLY A 91 2.67 -2.76 8.03
CA GLY A 91 2.81 -3.28 6.66
C GLY A 91 1.50 -3.72 5.98
N CYS A 92 0.39 -3.83 6.72
CA CYS A 92 -0.95 -4.12 6.19
C CYS A 92 -1.78 -2.87 5.89
N ASN A 93 -1.35 -1.67 6.29
CA ASN A 93 -2.15 -0.45 6.16
C ASN A 93 -2.09 0.21 4.76
N SER A 94 -1.28 -0.35 3.85
CA SER A 94 -1.04 0.07 2.45
C SER A 94 -0.24 1.37 2.24
N VAL A 95 0.13 2.12 3.28
CA VAL A 95 0.81 3.42 3.13
C VAL A 95 2.14 3.28 2.40
N SER A 96 2.97 2.31 2.79
CA SER A 96 4.26 2.02 2.12
C SER A 96 4.09 1.73 0.62
N VAL A 97 3.01 1.04 0.24
CA VAL A 97 2.69 0.74 -1.16
C VAL A 97 2.21 1.99 -1.90
N ILE A 98 1.40 2.82 -1.24
CA ILE A 98 0.96 4.10 -1.78
C ILE A 98 2.15 5.03 -2.01
N ILE A 99 3.10 5.11 -1.07
CA ILE A 99 4.34 5.89 -1.19
C ILE A 99 5.15 5.43 -2.41
N LEU A 100 5.32 4.11 -2.57
CA LEU A 100 5.99 3.53 -3.72
C LEU A 100 5.30 3.91 -5.04
N PHE A 101 3.98 3.77 -5.09
CA PHE A 101 3.16 4.16 -6.23
C PHE A 101 3.32 5.65 -6.57
N LEU A 102 3.16 6.53 -5.57
CA LEU A 102 3.27 7.98 -5.71
C LEU A 102 4.63 8.39 -6.25
N SER A 103 5.70 7.82 -5.70
CA SER A 103 7.09 8.12 -6.09
C SER A 103 7.32 7.80 -7.57
N PHE A 104 6.79 6.68 -8.04
CA PHE A 104 6.89 6.30 -9.45
C PHE A 104 6.11 7.25 -10.37
N ILE A 105 4.89 7.60 -10.00
CA ILE A 105 4.04 8.49 -10.80
C ILE A 105 4.66 9.89 -10.89
N VAL A 106 5.20 10.41 -9.78
CA VAL A 106 5.90 11.70 -9.72
C VAL A 106 7.15 11.68 -10.60
N ALA A 107 7.91 10.59 -10.62
CA ALA A 107 9.11 10.47 -11.44
C ALA A 107 8.81 10.50 -12.96
N PHE A 108 7.58 10.17 -13.37
CA PHE A 108 7.08 10.31 -14.74
C PHE A 108 6.13 11.50 -14.95
N ALA A 109 6.01 12.40 -13.97
CA ALA A 109 5.01 13.46 -14.00
C ALA A 109 5.24 14.41 -15.19
N GLY A 110 4.19 14.55 -16.01
CA GLY A 110 4.10 15.55 -17.07
C GLY A 110 3.30 16.77 -16.59
N LYS A 111 1.98 16.75 -16.83
CA LYS A 111 1.10 17.85 -16.41
C LYS A 111 0.61 17.64 -14.98
N PHE A 112 0.90 18.60 -14.08
CA PHE A 112 0.57 18.56 -12.66
C PHE A 112 -0.89 18.14 -12.37
N ARG A 113 -1.88 18.72 -13.05
CA ARG A 113 -3.31 18.39 -12.82
C ARG A 113 -3.62 16.92 -13.08
N MET A 114 -3.15 16.35 -14.20
CA MET A 114 -3.41 14.94 -14.52
C MET A 114 -2.68 14.01 -13.53
N THR A 115 -1.45 14.35 -13.18
CA THR A 115 -0.67 13.61 -12.18
C THR A 115 -1.36 13.60 -10.82
N PHE A 116 -1.86 14.75 -10.36
CA PHE A 116 -2.52 14.88 -9.07
C PHE A 116 -3.79 14.02 -8.97
N PHE A 117 -4.70 14.12 -9.96
CA PHE A 117 -5.92 13.31 -9.95
C PHE A 117 -5.64 11.81 -10.11
N TYR A 118 -4.59 11.44 -10.86
CA TYR A 118 -4.19 10.05 -11.00
C TYR A 118 -3.59 9.48 -9.72
N ILE A 119 -2.76 10.27 -9.03
CA ILE A 119 -2.24 9.91 -7.71
C ILE A 119 -3.39 9.72 -6.74
N LEU A 120 -4.31 10.68 -6.65
CA LEU A 120 -5.42 10.62 -5.71
C LEU A 120 -6.31 9.40 -5.95
N SER A 121 -6.75 9.18 -7.19
CA SER A 121 -7.58 8.03 -7.55
C SER A 121 -6.85 6.69 -7.38
N GLY A 122 -5.57 6.62 -7.75
CA GLY A 122 -4.74 5.43 -7.56
C GLY A 122 -4.52 5.10 -6.09
N SER A 123 -4.25 6.09 -5.25
CA SER A 123 -4.11 5.92 -3.79
C SER A 123 -5.40 5.41 -3.15
N VAL A 124 -6.56 5.99 -3.51
CA VAL A 124 -7.87 5.53 -3.02
C VAL A 124 -8.12 4.09 -3.46
N LEU A 125 -7.87 3.76 -4.73
CA LEU A 125 -8.06 2.39 -5.22
C LEU A 125 -7.17 1.38 -4.50
N ILE A 126 -5.88 1.70 -4.32
CA ILE A 126 -4.94 0.84 -3.59
C ILE A 126 -5.42 0.61 -2.16
N TYR A 127 -5.86 1.66 -1.48
CA TYR A 127 -6.40 1.59 -0.13
C TYR A 127 -7.65 0.71 -0.05
N THR A 128 -8.63 0.92 -0.94
CA THR A 128 -9.87 0.12 -0.98
C THR A 128 -9.60 -1.35 -1.23
N ILE A 129 -8.73 -1.68 -2.20
CA ILE A 129 -8.36 -3.07 -2.49
C ILE A 129 -7.60 -3.69 -1.31
N ASN A 130 -6.80 -2.91 -0.58
CA ASN A 130 -6.13 -3.39 0.62
C ASN A 130 -7.13 -3.80 1.72
N LEU A 131 -8.17 -3.00 1.97
CA LEU A 131 -9.24 -3.35 2.92
C LEU A 131 -9.93 -4.67 2.53
N ILE A 132 -10.32 -4.79 1.26
CA ILE A 132 -10.93 -6.01 0.71
C ILE A 132 -9.99 -7.20 0.89
N ARG A 133 -8.70 -7.02 0.63
CA ARG A 133 -7.67 -8.05 0.80
C ARG A 133 -7.56 -8.50 2.26
N ILE A 134 -7.59 -7.60 3.25
CA ILE A 134 -7.57 -7.99 4.67
C ILE A 134 -8.83 -8.78 5.02
N ALA A 135 -10.00 -8.36 4.56
CA ALA A 135 -11.26 -9.04 4.82
C ALA A 135 -11.26 -10.47 4.22
N ILE A 136 -10.94 -10.60 2.93
CA ILE A 136 -10.89 -11.90 2.23
C ILE A 136 -9.87 -12.83 2.88
N LEU A 137 -8.69 -12.34 3.24
CA LEU A 137 -7.66 -13.17 3.87
C LEU A 137 -8.08 -13.63 5.26
N SER A 138 -8.72 -12.77 6.04
CA SER A 138 -9.20 -13.14 7.38
C SER A 138 -10.30 -14.19 7.31
N ILE A 139 -11.29 -14.00 6.42
CA ILE A 139 -12.33 -15.02 6.18
C ILE A 139 -11.70 -16.31 5.64
N GLY A 140 -10.75 -16.21 4.72
CA GLY A 140 -10.04 -17.35 4.15
C GLY A 140 -9.25 -18.13 5.19
N LEU A 141 -8.54 -17.45 6.10
CA LEU A 141 -7.78 -18.07 7.19
C LEU A 141 -8.68 -18.67 8.26
N TYR A 142 -9.85 -18.08 8.52
CA TYR A 142 -10.83 -18.63 9.44
C TYR A 142 -11.36 -20.00 8.96
N ASN A 143 -11.70 -20.10 7.68
CA ASN A 143 -12.23 -21.35 7.10
C ASN A 143 -11.14 -22.35 6.68
N TYR A 144 -9.99 -21.84 6.24
CA TYR A 144 -8.89 -22.64 5.66
C TYR A 144 -7.53 -22.29 6.33
N PRO A 145 -7.37 -22.47 7.65
CA PRO A 145 -6.16 -22.08 8.37
C PRO A 145 -4.88 -22.78 7.87
N TRP A 146 -5.00 -23.98 7.31
CA TRP A 146 -3.87 -24.73 6.75
C TRP A 146 -3.30 -24.12 5.45
N ARG A 147 -4.00 -23.17 4.82
CA ARG A 147 -3.52 -22.44 3.63
C ARG A 147 -2.82 -21.13 3.96
N ARG A 148 -2.50 -20.88 5.24
CA ARG A 148 -1.91 -19.64 5.72
C ARG A 148 -0.70 -19.20 4.89
N ASP A 149 0.25 -20.10 4.68
CA ASP A 149 1.48 -19.76 3.97
C ASP A 149 1.20 -19.35 2.52
N LEU A 150 0.33 -20.08 1.82
CA LEU A 150 -0.05 -19.74 0.45
C LEU A 150 -0.78 -18.40 0.35
N LEU A 151 -1.69 -18.13 1.29
CA LEU A 151 -2.44 -16.87 1.35
C LEU A 151 -1.53 -15.67 1.61
N HIS A 152 -0.55 -15.80 2.53
CA HIS A 152 0.35 -14.70 2.91
C HIS A 152 1.56 -14.52 1.98
N THR A 153 2.14 -15.60 1.45
CA THR A 153 3.38 -15.52 0.64
C THR A 153 3.11 -15.33 -0.85
N VAL A 154 1.95 -15.78 -1.35
CA VAL A 154 1.63 -15.74 -2.78
C VAL A 154 0.48 -14.80 -3.08
N ILE A 155 -0.69 -15.06 -2.50
CA ILE A 155 -1.92 -14.35 -2.89
C ILE A 155 -1.86 -12.87 -2.52
N PHE A 156 -1.41 -12.55 -1.30
CA PHE A 156 -1.29 -11.16 -0.88
C PHE A 156 -0.34 -10.34 -1.76
N PRO A 157 0.94 -10.70 -1.93
CA PRO A 157 1.85 -9.94 -2.78
C PRO A 157 1.33 -9.81 -4.21
N LEU A 158 0.74 -10.87 -4.76
CA LEU A 158 0.23 -10.87 -6.13
C LEU A 158 -0.88 -9.83 -6.34
N ILE A 159 -1.86 -9.74 -5.44
CA ILE A 159 -2.98 -8.80 -5.57
C ILE A 159 -2.47 -7.35 -5.53
N ILE A 160 -1.62 -7.01 -4.56
CA ILE A 160 -1.18 -5.64 -4.34
C ILE A 160 -0.14 -5.21 -5.38
N TYR A 161 0.92 -5.99 -5.59
CA TYR A 161 1.95 -5.64 -6.56
C TYR A 161 1.44 -5.76 -8.00
N GLY A 162 0.56 -6.72 -8.28
CA GLY A 162 -0.12 -6.82 -9.57
C GLY A 162 -0.96 -5.58 -9.88
N MET A 163 -1.77 -5.10 -8.93
CA MET A 163 -2.53 -3.87 -9.09
C MET A 163 -1.64 -2.64 -9.28
N VAL A 164 -0.60 -2.46 -8.46
CA VAL A 164 0.33 -1.32 -8.59
C VAL A 164 1.02 -1.35 -9.95
N PHE A 165 1.45 -2.52 -10.40
CA PHE A 165 2.04 -2.69 -11.72
C PHE A 165 1.07 -2.31 -12.84
N LEU A 166 -0.20 -2.74 -12.76
CA LEU A 166 -1.23 -2.35 -13.74
C LEU A 166 -1.48 -0.84 -13.75
N LEU A 167 -1.53 -0.21 -12.57
CA LEU A 167 -1.65 1.25 -12.45
C LEU A 167 -0.43 1.97 -13.04
N TRP A 168 0.78 1.44 -12.86
CA TRP A 168 1.97 1.98 -13.50
C TRP A 168 1.94 1.83 -15.01
N MET A 169 1.58 0.65 -15.51
CA MET A 169 1.44 0.42 -16.96
C MET A 169 0.42 1.37 -17.57
N PHE A 170 -0.75 1.54 -16.95
CA PHE A 170 -1.78 2.46 -17.42
C PHE A 170 -1.27 3.90 -17.47
N TRP A 171 -0.58 4.34 -16.41
CA TRP A 171 0.02 5.67 -16.35
C TRP A 171 1.05 5.90 -17.47
N VAL A 172 1.99 4.97 -17.61
CA VAL A 172 3.07 5.06 -18.61
C VAL A 172 2.50 5.07 -20.02
N ASN A 173 1.55 4.18 -20.32
CA ASN A 173 0.97 4.06 -21.66
C ASN A 173 0.10 5.26 -22.05
N ARG A 174 -0.63 5.85 -21.09
CA ARG A 174 -1.62 6.90 -21.38
C ARG A 174 -1.11 8.31 -21.18
N PHE A 175 -0.25 8.53 -20.20
CA PHE A 175 0.13 9.87 -19.74
C PHE A 175 1.62 10.20 -19.85
N SER A 176 2.51 9.20 -19.99
CA SER A 176 3.93 9.45 -20.23
C SER A 176 4.18 9.94 -21.67
N LYS A 177 3.97 11.24 -21.90
CA LYS A 177 4.26 11.91 -23.19
C LYS A 177 5.75 11.94 -23.53
N ASN A 178 6.64 11.60 -22.60
CA ASN A 178 8.09 11.61 -22.82
C ASN A 178 8.61 10.40 -23.62
N ILE A 179 7.82 9.33 -23.78
CA ILE A 179 8.24 8.17 -24.59
C ILE A 179 7.97 8.42 -26.08
N LYS A 180 6.87 9.10 -26.43
CA LYS A 180 6.48 9.35 -27.83
C LYS A 180 7.29 10.44 -28.55
N LYS A 181 8.14 11.20 -27.86
CA LYS A 181 8.94 12.27 -28.49
C LYS A 181 10.31 11.79 -28.97
N HIS A 182 10.68 10.55 -28.68
CA HIS A 182 11.97 9.94 -29.01
C HIS A 182 11.83 8.52 -29.59
N ALA A 183 10.63 8.10 -29.99
CA ALA A 183 10.36 6.87 -30.71
C ALA A 183 10.13 7.18 -32.19
#